data_AF-A0A960F913-F1
#
_entry.id   AF-A0A960F913-F1
#
_cell.length_a   1.000
_cell.length_b   1.000
_cell.length_c   1.000
_cell.angle_alpha   90.00
_cell.angle_beta   90.00
_cell.angle_gamma   90.00
#
_symmetry.space_group_name_H-M   'P 1'
#
loop_
_entity.id
_entity.type
_entity.pdbx_description
1 polymer ?
#
loop_
_entity_poly.entity_id
_entity_poly.type
_entity_poly.pdbx_seq_one_letter_code
_entity_poly.pdbx_strand_id
1 'polypeptide(L)' 'MDSDAAELSSVNSQLDELTERIHAAARRYHSADRQDVAAELYEVERHLRSATRRLGRVRRTHR' A
#
# COMPACT_ATOMS: atom_id res chain seq x y z
N MET A 1 15.28 -0.40 -19.22
CA MET A 1 14.05 -0.95 -19.83
C MET A 1 13.61 -2.23 -19.13
N ASP A 2 14.32 -3.36 -19.21
CA ASP A 2 13.97 -4.54 -18.40
C ASP A 2 14.23 -4.34 -16.89
N SER A 3 15.32 -3.62 -16.55
CA SER A 3 15.65 -3.27 -15.16
C SER A 3 14.56 -2.44 -14.50
N ASP A 4 14.08 -1.39 -15.19
CA ASP A 4 13.04 -0.47 -14.72
C ASP A 4 11.71 -1.21 -14.54
N ALA A 5 11.35 -2.10 -15.48
CA ALA A 5 10.12 -2.89 -15.37
C ALA A 5 10.15 -3.85 -14.17
N ALA A 6 11.30 -4.50 -13.93
CA ALA A 6 11.51 -5.35 -12.77
C ALA A 6 11.48 -4.54 -11.46
N GLU A 7 12.11 -3.36 -11.44
CA GLU A 7 12.13 -2.46 -10.30
C GLU A 7 10.71 -1.97 -9.95
N LEU A 8 9.94 -1.48 -10.93
CA LEU A 8 8.55 -1.06 -10.71
C LEU A 8 7.67 -2.24 -10.24
N SER A 9 7.96 -3.47 -10.68
CA SER A 9 7.26 -4.65 -10.19
C SER A 9 7.59 -4.93 -8.72
N SER A 10 8.87 -4.86 -8.34
CA SER A 10 9.32 -5.01 -6.96
C SER A 10 8.69 -3.97 -6.04
N VAL A 11 8.74 -2.68 -6.44
CA VAL A 11 8.11 -1.59 -5.67
C VAL A 11 6.61 -1.81 -5.52
N ASN A 12 5.91 -2.27 -6.56
CA ASN A 12 4.48 -2.54 -6.46
C ASN A 12 4.17 -3.66 -5.45
N SER A 13 4.96 -4.73 -5.42
CA SER A 13 4.83 -5.80 -4.42
C SER A 13 5.11 -5.29 -3.00
N GLN A 14 6.13 -4.45 -2.82
CA GLN A 14 6.44 -3.85 -1.52
C GLN A 14 5.31 -2.94 -1.01
N LEU A 15 4.63 -2.21 -1.90
CA LEU A 15 3.46 -1.40 -1.53
C LEU A 15 2.29 -2.27 -1.06
N ASP A 16 2.07 -3.43 -1.70
CA ASP A 16 1.04 -4.38 -1.28
C ASP A 16 1.35 -4.94 0.11
N GLU A 17 2.58 -5.38 0.35
CA GLU A 17 3.02 -5.86 1.67
C GLU A 17 2.90 -4.79 2.76
N LEU A 18 3.28 -3.54 2.44
CA LEU A 18 3.14 -2.42 3.37
C LEU A 18 1.67 -2.12 3.68
N THR A 19 0.79 -2.19 2.67
CA THR A 19 -0.65 -2.00 2.83
C THR A 19 -1.23 -3.01 3.82
N GLU A 20 -0.88 -4.30 3.68
CA GLU A 20 -1.34 -5.35 4.59
C GLU A 20 -0.82 -5.17 6.02
N ARG A 21 0.43 -4.74 6.17
CA ARG A 21 1.03 -4.46 7.49
C ARG A 21 0.33 -3.29 8.19
N ILE A 22 0.02 -2.22 7.45
CA ILE A 22 -0.74 -1.07 7.98
C ILE A 22 -2.17 -1.48 8.33
N HIS A 23 -2.84 -2.26 7.48
CA HIS A 23 -4.17 -2.78 7.76
C HIS A 23 -4.20 -3.62 9.04
N ALA A 24 -3.24 -4.52 9.22
CA ALA A 24 -3.10 -5.32 10.44
C ALA A 24 -2.85 -4.45 11.68
N ALA A 25 -2.05 -3.39 11.56
CA ALA A 25 -1.84 -2.43 12.64
C ALA A 25 -3.13 -1.66 12.98
N ALA A 26 -3.83 -1.14 11.98
CA ALA A 26 -5.12 -0.45 12.14
C ALA A 26 -6.13 -1.34 12.88
N ARG A 27 -6.22 -2.61 12.49
CA ARG A 27 -7.10 -3.60 13.14
C ARG A 27 -6.74 -3.82 14.61
N ARG A 28 -5.45 -3.90 14.96
CA ARG A 28 -5.01 -4.03 16.37
C ARG A 28 -5.40 -2.82 17.21
N TYR A 29 -5.23 -1.60 16.68
CA TYR A 29 -5.62 -0.38 17.39
C TYR A 29 -7.14 -0.25 17.51
N HIS A 30 -7.88 -0.65 16.48
CA HIS A 30 -9.34 -0.70 16.52
C HIS A 30 -9.83 -1.66 17.61
N SER A 31 -9.24 -2.85 17.72
CA SER A 31 -9.56 -3.82 18.79
C SER A 31 -9.12 -3.38 20.19
N ALA A 32 -8.26 -2.36 20.31
CA ALA A 32 -7.78 -1.81 21.57
C ALA A 32 -8.47 -0.49 21.95
N ASP A 33 -9.62 -0.18 21.34
CA ASP A 33 -10.39 1.06 21.52
C ASP A 33 -9.61 2.36 21.23
N ARG A 34 -8.50 2.28 20.48
CA ARG A 34 -7.75 3.43 19.97
C ARG A 34 -8.27 3.84 18.59
N GLN A 35 -9.52 4.28 18.56
CA GLN A 35 -10.25 4.57 17.32
C GLN A 35 -9.62 5.73 16.52
N ASP A 36 -9.03 6.71 17.20
CA ASP A 36 -8.26 7.81 16.61
C ASP A 36 -7.06 7.29 15.80
N VAL A 37 -6.22 6.45 16.41
CA VAL A 37 -5.05 5.86 15.73
C VAL A 37 -5.47 4.92 14.61
N ALA A 38 -6.52 4.12 14.84
CA ALA A 38 -7.05 3.22 13.82
C ALA A 38 -7.55 3.98 12.58
N ALA A 39 -8.27 5.09 12.76
CA ALA A 39 -8.76 5.92 11.68
C ALA A 39 -7.62 6.47 10.80
N GLU A 40 -6.58 7.03 11.42
CA GLU A 40 -5.41 7.54 10.70
C GLU A 40 -4.70 6.43 9.92
N LEU A 41 -4.57 5.23 10.50
CA LEU A 41 -3.95 4.09 9.80
C LEU A 41 -4.80 3.59 8.62
N TYR A 42 -6.13 3.62 8.71
CA TYR A 42 -6.99 3.30 7.58
C TYR A 42 -6.90 4.34 6.46
N GLU A 43 -6.68 5.62 6.78
CA GLU A 43 -6.41 6.64 5.76
C GLU A 43 -5.05 6.42 5.10
N VAL A 44 -4.02 6.04 5.86
CA VAL A 44 -2.73 5.63 5.27
C VAL A 44 -2.91 4.41 4.35
N GLU A 45 -3.65 3.38 4.76
CA GLU A 45 -3.99 2.22 3.92
C GLU A 45 -4.66 2.64 2.61
N ARG A 46 -5.62 3.57 2.68
CA ARG A 46 -6.32 4.11 1.50
C ARG A 46 -5.34 4.81 0.54
N HIS A 47 -4.42 5.61 1.07
CA HIS A 47 -3.39 6.27 0.26
C HIS A 47 -2.46 5.25 -0.41
N LEU A 48 -2.00 4.22 0.32
CA LEU A 48 -1.15 3.17 -0.22
C LEU A 48 -1.85 2.39 -1.34
N ARG A 49 -3.12 1.99 -1.14
CA ARG A 49 -3.91 1.34 -2.20
C ARG A 49 -4.06 2.21 -3.44
N SER A 50 -4.21 3.52 -3.25
CA SER A 50 -4.26 4.47 -4.38
C SER A 50 -2.92 4.53 -5.12
N ALA A 51 -1.81 4.56 -4.38
CA ALA A 51 -0.46 4.53 -4.92
C ALA A 51 -0.18 3.23 -5.70
N THR A 52 -0.48 2.06 -5.13
CA THR A 52 -0.35 0.75 -5.81
C THR A 52 -1.13 0.76 -7.13
N ARG A 53 -2.39 1.19 -7.12
CA ARG A 53 -3.20 1.25 -8.36
C ARG A 53 -2.59 2.18 -9.41
N ARG A 54 -2.02 3.31 -8.98
CA ARG A 54 -1.38 4.29 -9.89
C ARG A 54 -0.08 3.73 -10.46
N LEU A 55 0.77 3.13 -9.64
CA LEU A 55 2.00 2.46 -10.06
C LEU A 55 1.71 1.30 -11.01
N GLY A 56 0.72 0.46 -10.70
CA GLY A 56 0.29 -0.64 -11.57
C GLY A 56 -0.28 -0.18 -12.91
N ARG A 57 -0.82 1.06 -13.03
CA ARG A 57 -1.16 1.67 -14.33
C ARG A 57 0.10 2.06 -15.09
N VAL A 58 1.02 2.79 -14.45
CA VAL A 58 2.29 3.22 -15.05
C VAL A 58 3.08 2.03 -15.58
N ARG A 59 3.23 0.97 -14.78
CA ARG A 59 3.92 -0.28 -15.18
C ARG A 59 3.30 -0.93 -16.43
N ARG A 60 1.98 -0.84 -16.61
CA ARG A 60 1.28 -1.38 -17.79
C ARG A 60 1.47 -0.53 -19.04
N THR A 61 1.67 0.78 -18.88
CA THR A 61 1.95 1.70 -19.99
C THR A 61 3.41 1.63 -20.45
N HIS A 62 4.33 1.23 -19.57
CA HIS A 62 5.75 1.05 -19.86
C HIS A 62 6.11 -0.33 -20.46
N ARG A 63 5.12 -1.18 -20.74
CA ARG A 63 5.31 -2.54 -21.23
C ARG A 63 5.05 -2.61 -22.73
#